data_AF-A0A962MBK6-F1
#
_entry.id   AF-A0A962MBK6-F1
#
_cell.length_a   1.000
_cell.length_b   1.000
_cell.length_c   1.000
_cell.angle_alpha   90.00
_cell.angle_beta   90.00
_cell.angle_gamma   90.00
#
_symmetry.space_group_name_H-M   'P 1'
#
loop_
_entity.id
_entity.type
_entity.pdbx_description
1 polymer ?
#
loop_
_entity_poly.entity_id
_entity_poly.type
_entity_poly.pdbx_seq_one_letter_code
_entity_poly.pdbx_strand_id
1 'polypeptide(L)'
;MILNPTLSNRSLAVMQQALCLASHVGIKTYNRTFRRMDAALYLAQVVVRVQGQASRDYEPEINQVNEAISAELKRLEDFLRTQDHWLKKQLKQKSSDVKPVQYTDASTVELTVRTPKGRHYAQLLSQLEDIAQALDQAWYEGVISDVEQLQKTNAIWRASHRTCQIIERLARGLAARVREDRSPSIPYAEMLKKRTGAGPLLDAEPVISEGAQQDGAFEMTAQEVSALEASEQLAQSFTEPEPPVGDAVPDAPGREGNTKGGIPTEIADNPVAETPAQSSDTPSPLAEATQATTQALDPGSEDQPRGRLRSMLGGS
;
A
#
# COMPACT_ATOMS: atom_id res chain seq x y z
N MET A 1 16.99 -35.52 23.25
CA MET A 1 15.88 -35.75 22.31
C MET A 1 14.95 -34.55 22.38
N ILE A 2 14.89 -33.74 21.32
CA ILE A 2 13.92 -32.63 21.21
C ILE A 2 12.60 -33.26 20.77
N LEU A 3 11.59 -33.23 21.64
CA LEU A 3 10.37 -34.04 21.51
C LEU A 3 9.33 -33.48 20.54
N ASN A 4 9.50 -32.25 20.02
CA ASN A 4 8.65 -31.70 18.96
C ASN A 4 9.46 -30.71 18.10
N PRO A 5 9.28 -30.69 16.78
CA PRO A 5 9.81 -29.61 15.95
C PRO A 5 9.16 -28.28 16.40
N THR A 6 9.99 -27.25 16.59
CA THR A 6 9.51 -25.89 16.87
C THR A 6 8.79 -25.37 15.63
N LEU A 7 7.45 -25.37 15.67
CA LEU A 7 6.64 -24.74 14.64
C LEU A 7 6.70 -23.22 14.78
N SER A 8 6.68 -22.53 13.65
CA SER A 8 6.59 -21.07 13.64
C SER A 8 5.22 -20.64 14.17
N ASN A 9 5.21 -19.75 15.17
CA ASN A 9 3.97 -19.11 15.65
C ASN A 9 3.42 -18.05 14.65
N ARG A 10 4.03 -17.91 13.47
CA ARG A 10 3.74 -16.85 12.48
C ARG A 10 2.68 -17.25 11.44
N SER A 11 1.77 -18.17 11.78
CA SER A 11 0.69 -18.58 10.86
C SER A 11 -0.39 -17.51 10.80
N LEU A 12 -0.58 -16.91 9.62
CA LEU A 12 -1.61 -15.90 9.36
C LEU A 12 -2.62 -16.42 8.33
N ALA A 13 -3.91 -16.28 8.64
CA ALA A 13 -4.96 -16.52 7.66
C ALA A 13 -4.94 -15.42 6.60
N VAL A 14 -4.83 -15.82 5.34
CA VAL A 14 -4.87 -14.92 4.18
C VAL A 14 -5.95 -15.39 3.20
N MET A 15 -6.57 -14.45 2.51
CA MET A 15 -7.50 -14.74 1.42
C MET A 15 -6.89 -14.22 0.11
N GLN A 16 -6.96 -15.02 -0.94
CA GLN A 16 -6.58 -14.64 -2.29
C GLN A 16 -7.84 -14.36 -3.12
N GLN A 17 -7.82 -13.27 -3.88
CA GLN A 17 -8.91 -12.90 -4.79
C GLN A 17 -8.31 -12.36 -6.08
N ALA A 18 -8.64 -12.98 -7.22
CA ALA A 18 -8.26 -12.45 -8.52
C ALA A 18 -9.10 -11.19 -8.86
N LEU A 19 -8.46 -10.17 -9.41
CA LEU A 19 -9.08 -8.95 -9.90
C LEU A 19 -8.55 -8.65 -11.31
N CYS A 20 -9.46 -8.46 -12.27
CA CYS A 20 -9.12 -7.98 -13.60
C CYS A 20 -9.11 -6.44 -13.58
N LEU A 21 -8.00 -5.83 -14.00
CA LEU A 21 -7.83 -4.38 -14.13
C LEU A 21 -7.50 -4.06 -15.58
N ALA A 22 -8.34 -3.26 -16.21
CA ALA A 22 -8.19 -2.87 -17.60
C ALA A 22 -8.09 -1.35 -17.75
N SER A 23 -8.84 -0.61 -16.93
CA SER A 23 -8.83 0.85 -16.97
C SER A 23 -7.51 1.43 -16.45
N HIS A 24 -7.03 2.52 -17.07
CA HIS A 24 -5.81 3.21 -16.62
C HIS A 24 -5.93 3.67 -15.15
N VAL A 25 -7.10 4.17 -14.75
CA VAL A 25 -7.34 4.61 -13.36
C VAL A 25 -7.40 3.44 -12.39
N GLY A 26 -7.94 2.30 -12.79
CA GLY A 26 -7.97 1.07 -11.98
C GLY A 26 -6.56 0.57 -11.71
N ILE A 27 -5.73 0.45 -12.75
CA ILE A 27 -4.34 -0.01 -12.62
C ILE A 27 -3.53 0.98 -11.79
N LYS A 28 -3.64 2.29 -12.07
CA LYS A 28 -2.97 3.34 -11.26
C LYS A 28 -3.40 3.28 -9.80
N THR A 29 -4.69 3.12 -9.54
CA THR A 29 -5.22 3.04 -8.17
C THR A 29 -4.63 1.84 -7.45
N TYR A 30 -4.74 0.66 -8.05
CA TYR A 30 -4.16 -0.57 -7.52
C TYR A 30 -2.67 -0.41 -7.17
N ASN A 31 -1.86 0.05 -8.13
CA ASN A 31 -0.41 0.17 -7.97
C ASN A 31 -0.02 1.07 -6.79
N ARG A 32 -0.77 2.16 -6.57
CA ARG A 32 -0.40 3.17 -5.58
C ARG A 32 -1.04 3.00 -4.21
N THR A 33 -2.11 2.22 -4.09
CA THR A 33 -2.87 2.13 -2.83
C THR A 33 -3.03 0.73 -2.29
N PHE A 34 -3.06 -0.34 -3.10
CA PHE A 34 -3.48 -1.65 -2.61
C PHE A 34 -2.56 -2.21 -1.51
N ARG A 35 -1.26 -2.33 -1.77
CA ARG A 35 -0.29 -2.86 -0.79
C ARG A 35 -0.24 -2.02 0.48
N ARG A 36 -0.31 -0.70 0.31
CA ARG A 36 -0.33 0.29 1.40
C ARG A 36 -1.56 0.16 2.28
N MET A 37 -2.73 0.01 1.66
CA MET A 37 -3.98 -0.20 2.38
C MET A 37 -3.99 -1.54 3.12
N ASP A 38 -3.58 -2.63 2.47
CA ASP A 38 -3.50 -3.94 3.12
C ASP A 38 -2.53 -3.91 4.31
N ALA A 39 -1.35 -3.30 4.16
CA ALA A 39 -0.39 -3.12 5.25
C ALA A 39 -0.94 -2.27 6.41
N ALA A 40 -1.60 -1.16 6.11
CA ALA A 40 -2.19 -0.30 7.14
C ALA A 40 -3.34 -1.00 7.90
N LEU A 41 -4.21 -1.70 7.18
CA LEU A 41 -5.32 -2.43 7.79
C LEU A 41 -4.82 -3.63 8.60
N TYR A 42 -3.78 -4.31 8.12
CA TYR A 42 -3.11 -5.35 8.88
C TYR A 42 -2.44 -4.80 10.14
N LEU A 43 -1.73 -3.67 10.05
CA LEU A 43 -1.13 -2.99 11.19
C LEU A 43 -2.16 -2.62 12.26
N ALA A 44 -3.28 -2.00 11.86
CA ALA A 44 -4.35 -1.66 12.79
C ALA A 44 -4.95 -2.90 13.47
N GLN A 45 -5.03 -4.03 12.75
CA GLN A 45 -5.59 -5.28 13.27
C GLN A 45 -4.61 -6.06 14.16
N VAL A 46 -3.32 -6.07 13.82
CA VAL A 46 -2.30 -6.82 14.59
C VAL A 46 -2.09 -6.19 15.95
N VAL A 47 -2.14 -4.86 16.05
CA VAL A 47 -2.10 -4.12 17.33
C VAL A 47 -3.18 -4.60 18.31
N VAL A 48 -4.39 -4.91 17.82
CA VAL A 48 -5.47 -5.49 18.65
C VAL A 48 -5.16 -6.90 19.13
N ARG A 49 -4.34 -7.64 18.40
CA ARG A 49 -4.03 -9.05 18.66
C ARG A 49 -2.78 -9.26 19.49
N VAL A 50 -1.98 -8.22 19.75
CA VAL A 50 -0.85 -8.28 20.67
C VAL A 50 -1.41 -8.54 22.07
N GLN A 51 -1.34 -9.79 22.49
CA GLN A 51 -1.91 -10.25 23.76
C GLN A 51 -1.10 -9.64 24.92
N GLY A 52 -1.76 -8.86 25.80
CA GLY A 52 -1.12 -8.31 26.99
C GLY A 52 -1.91 -7.16 27.64
N GLN A 53 -1.29 -6.53 28.65
CA GLN A 53 -1.85 -5.38 29.37
C GLN A 53 -2.05 -4.16 28.44
N ALA A 54 -1.14 -3.95 27.48
CA ALA A 54 -1.22 -2.86 26.51
C ALA A 54 -2.50 -2.89 25.64
N SER A 55 -3.00 -4.07 25.25
CA SER A 55 -4.27 -4.14 24.50
C SER A 55 -5.48 -3.74 25.35
N ARG A 56 -5.42 -3.89 26.67
CA ARG A 56 -6.50 -3.47 27.59
C ARG A 56 -6.44 -1.97 27.85
N ASP A 57 -5.23 -1.44 28.07
CA ASP A 57 -5.04 -0.02 28.37
C ASP A 57 -5.41 0.86 27.16
N TYR A 58 -5.21 0.36 25.94
CA TYR A 58 -5.51 1.06 24.68
C TYR A 58 -6.83 0.63 24.01
N GLU A 59 -7.63 -0.26 24.62
CA GLU A 59 -8.91 -0.74 24.09
C GLU A 59 -9.84 0.39 23.56
N PRO A 60 -10.08 1.50 24.29
CA PRO A 60 -10.96 2.56 23.78
C PRO A 60 -10.40 3.24 22.53
N GLU A 61 -9.09 3.48 22.47
CA GLU A 61 -8.43 4.11 21.31
C GLU A 61 -8.41 3.15 20.11
N ILE A 62 -8.17 1.86 20.34
CA ILE A 62 -8.25 0.80 19.33
C ILE A 62 -9.65 0.76 18.71
N ASN A 63 -10.70 0.78 19.53
CA ASN A 63 -12.08 0.77 19.05
C ASN A 63 -12.40 2.04 18.24
N GLN A 64 -12.01 3.20 18.76
CA GLN A 64 -12.18 4.49 18.10
C GLN A 64 -11.50 4.55 16.73
N VAL A 65 -10.25 4.06 16.62
CA VAL A 65 -9.53 3.99 15.34
C VAL A 65 -10.17 3.00 14.38
N ASN A 66 -10.60 1.84 14.86
CA ASN A 66 -11.30 0.86 14.03
C ASN A 66 -12.63 1.39 13.49
N GLU A 67 -13.38 2.15 14.29
CA GLU A 67 -14.58 2.86 13.85
C GLU A 67 -14.24 3.93 12.81
N ALA A 68 -13.21 4.74 13.05
CA ALA A 68 -12.76 5.76 12.10
C ALA A 68 -12.36 5.16 10.74
N ILE A 69 -11.60 4.06 10.74
CA ILE A 69 -11.22 3.33 9.51
C ILE A 69 -12.49 2.81 8.80
N SER A 70 -13.43 2.24 9.55
CA SER A 70 -14.70 1.74 8.98
C SER A 70 -15.51 2.87 8.34
N ALA A 71 -15.55 4.04 8.97
CA ALA A 71 -16.22 5.21 8.45
C ALA A 71 -15.55 5.74 7.17
N GLU A 72 -14.22 5.70 7.07
CA GLU A 72 -13.51 6.12 5.85
C GLU A 72 -13.76 5.15 4.68
N LEU A 73 -13.72 3.84 4.93
CA LEU A 73 -14.08 2.85 3.91
C LEU A 73 -15.53 3.03 3.45
N LYS A 74 -16.45 3.30 4.39
CA LYS A 74 -17.85 3.57 4.08
C LYS A 74 -18.04 4.85 3.26
N ARG A 75 -17.28 5.92 3.55
CA ARG A 75 -17.31 7.16 2.75
C ARG A 75 -16.84 6.91 1.32
N LEU A 76 -15.82 6.08 1.13
CA LEU A 76 -15.36 5.69 -0.20
C LEU A 76 -16.43 4.84 -0.92
N GLU A 77 -17.02 3.86 -0.24
CA GLU A 77 -18.13 3.05 -0.75
C GLU A 77 -19.31 3.93 -1.20
N ASP A 78 -19.77 4.85 -0.34
CA ASP A 78 -20.88 5.76 -0.62
C ASP A 78 -20.57 6.67 -1.81
N PHE A 79 -19.33 7.16 -1.91
CA PHE A 79 -18.86 7.93 -3.06
C PHE A 79 -18.90 7.12 -4.36
N LEU A 80 -18.35 5.90 -4.37
CA LEU A 80 -18.35 5.03 -5.55
C LEU A 80 -19.77 4.67 -5.97
N ARG A 81 -20.64 4.33 -5.02
CA ARG A 81 -22.06 4.06 -5.26
C ARG A 81 -22.78 5.26 -5.87
N THR A 82 -22.42 6.48 -5.46
CA THR A 82 -22.98 7.71 -6.04
C THR A 82 -22.53 7.88 -7.51
N GLN A 83 -21.27 7.58 -7.83
CA GLN A 83 -20.80 7.61 -9.22
C GLN A 83 -21.47 6.53 -10.09
N ASP A 84 -21.59 5.30 -9.58
CA ASP A 84 -22.27 4.19 -10.27
C ASP A 84 -23.74 4.52 -10.55
N HIS A 85 -24.48 5.05 -9.56
CA HIS A 85 -25.87 5.44 -9.77
C HIS A 85 -26.02 6.54 -10.81
N TRP A 86 -25.13 7.55 -10.77
CA TRP A 86 -25.12 8.61 -11.76
C TRP A 86 -24.83 8.07 -13.16
N LEU A 87 -23.85 7.18 -13.34
CA LEU A 87 -23.53 6.54 -14.62
C LEU A 87 -24.70 5.73 -15.17
N LYS A 88 -25.32 4.90 -14.33
CA LYS A 88 -26.51 4.13 -14.72
C LYS A 88 -27.64 5.04 -15.20
N LYS A 89 -27.79 6.23 -14.61
CA LYS A 89 -28.78 7.21 -15.07
C LYS A 89 -28.43 7.81 -16.43
N GLN A 90 -27.15 8.04 -16.70
CA GLN A 90 -26.68 8.55 -17.98
C GLN A 90 -26.85 7.51 -19.10
N LEU A 91 -26.39 6.28 -18.89
CA LEU A 91 -26.46 5.21 -19.88
C LEU A 91 -27.89 4.77 -20.21
N LYS A 92 -28.83 4.86 -19.25
CA LYS A 92 -30.26 4.57 -19.51
C LYS A 92 -30.91 5.47 -20.58
N GLN A 93 -30.32 6.62 -20.89
CA GLN A 93 -30.88 7.55 -21.87
C GLN A 93 -30.63 7.12 -23.32
N LYS A 94 -29.79 6.10 -23.56
CA LYS A 94 -29.58 5.50 -24.88
C LYS A 94 -29.95 4.01 -24.89
N SER A 95 -30.59 3.55 -25.96
CA SER A 95 -30.83 2.12 -26.20
C SER A 95 -29.54 1.48 -26.69
N SER A 96 -28.94 0.58 -25.90
CA SER A 96 -27.62 0.02 -26.18
C SER A 96 -27.73 -1.23 -27.07
N ASP A 97 -27.41 -1.07 -28.36
CA ASP A 97 -26.88 -2.12 -29.25
C ASP A 97 -25.37 -1.89 -29.47
N VAL A 98 -24.70 -1.30 -28.47
CA VAL A 98 -23.31 -0.84 -28.57
C VAL A 98 -22.39 -1.94 -28.08
N LYS A 99 -21.34 -2.21 -28.87
CA LYS A 99 -20.29 -3.16 -28.49
C LYS A 99 -19.56 -2.66 -27.23
N PRO A 100 -19.17 -3.56 -26.31
CA PRO A 100 -18.43 -3.17 -25.12
C PRO A 100 -17.05 -2.60 -25.49
N VAL A 101 -16.58 -1.63 -24.71
CA VAL A 101 -15.20 -1.11 -24.81
C VAL A 101 -14.19 -2.24 -24.62
N GLN A 102 -13.20 -2.30 -25.51
CA GLN A 102 -12.05 -3.19 -25.38
C GLN A 102 -10.82 -2.38 -24.94
N TYR A 103 -10.02 -2.98 -24.06
CA TYR A 103 -8.79 -2.38 -23.53
C TYR A 103 -7.58 -3.04 -24.19
N THR A 104 -6.52 -2.27 -24.41
CA THR A 104 -5.30 -2.76 -25.05
C THR A 104 -4.56 -3.77 -24.18
N ASP A 105 -4.45 -3.50 -22.88
CA ASP A 105 -3.61 -4.26 -21.95
C ASP A 105 -4.34 -4.56 -20.64
N ALA A 106 -5.45 -5.30 -20.72
CA ALA A 106 -6.13 -5.81 -19.54
C ALA A 106 -5.23 -6.79 -18.77
N SER A 107 -5.09 -6.57 -17.47
CA SER A 107 -4.20 -7.34 -16.59
C SER A 107 -5.00 -8.00 -15.47
N THR A 108 -4.73 -9.26 -15.16
CA THR A 108 -5.30 -9.92 -13.97
C THR A 108 -4.26 -9.93 -12.86
N VAL A 109 -4.64 -9.43 -11.68
CA VAL A 109 -3.80 -9.40 -10.48
C VAL A 109 -4.41 -10.25 -9.38
N GLU A 110 -3.57 -10.98 -8.64
CA GLU A 110 -4.01 -11.71 -7.45
C GLU A 110 -3.83 -10.83 -6.20
N LEU A 111 -4.96 -10.46 -5.59
CA LEU A 111 -5.00 -9.71 -4.36
C LEU A 111 -4.88 -10.67 -3.18
N THR A 112 -3.77 -10.58 -2.45
CA THR A 112 -3.65 -11.24 -1.14
C THR A 112 -4.10 -10.26 -0.06
N VAL A 113 -5.13 -10.61 0.71
CA VAL A 113 -5.66 -9.77 1.79
C VAL A 113 -5.52 -10.46 3.14
N ARG A 114 -5.03 -9.70 4.13
CA ARG A 114 -4.74 -10.21 5.48
C ARG A 114 -5.87 -9.96 6.50
N THR A 115 -6.85 -9.11 6.18
CA THR A 115 -7.90 -8.69 7.11
C THR A 115 -9.29 -8.61 6.47
N PRO A 116 -10.38 -8.72 7.25
CA PRO A 116 -11.74 -8.50 6.75
C PRO A 116 -11.96 -7.10 6.14
N LYS A 117 -11.35 -6.05 6.71
CA LYS A 117 -11.39 -4.70 6.14
C LYS A 117 -10.58 -4.62 4.84
N GLY A 118 -9.48 -5.37 4.73
CA GLY A 118 -8.71 -5.53 3.49
C GLY A 118 -9.52 -6.17 2.38
N ARG A 119 -10.32 -7.20 2.71
CA ARG A 119 -11.31 -7.78 1.79
C ARG A 119 -12.35 -6.75 1.34
N HIS A 120 -12.90 -5.95 2.26
CA HIS A 120 -13.84 -4.88 1.88
C HIS A 120 -13.18 -3.91 0.90
N TYR A 121 -11.94 -3.49 1.16
CA TYR A 121 -11.22 -2.61 0.24
C TYR A 121 -10.97 -3.26 -1.15
N ALA A 122 -10.65 -4.55 -1.21
CA ALA A 122 -10.53 -5.28 -2.48
C ALA A 122 -11.84 -5.27 -3.28
N GLN A 123 -12.99 -5.37 -2.60
CA GLN A 123 -14.31 -5.22 -3.25
C GLN A 123 -14.52 -3.81 -3.78
N LEU A 124 -14.10 -2.77 -3.05
CA LEU A 124 -14.17 -1.38 -3.51
C LEU A 124 -13.28 -1.14 -4.73
N LEU A 125 -12.11 -1.78 -4.83
CA LEU A 125 -11.27 -1.73 -6.03
C LEU A 125 -11.96 -2.37 -7.25
N SER A 126 -12.65 -3.49 -7.07
CA SER A 126 -13.45 -4.09 -8.14
C SER A 126 -14.57 -3.15 -8.60
N GLN A 127 -15.31 -2.55 -7.66
CA GLN A 127 -16.36 -1.58 -8.00
C GLN A 127 -15.80 -0.34 -8.70
N LEU A 128 -14.63 0.13 -8.30
CA LEU A 128 -13.95 1.24 -8.95
C LEU A 128 -13.61 0.91 -10.40
N GLU A 129 -13.10 -0.29 -10.66
CA GLU A 129 -12.81 -0.76 -12.02
C GLU A 129 -14.10 -0.82 -12.85
N ASP A 130 -15.18 -1.39 -12.32
CA ASP A 130 -16.47 -1.44 -13.02
C ASP A 130 -16.98 -0.02 -13.38
N ILE A 131 -16.86 0.94 -12.45
CA ILE A 131 -17.24 2.34 -12.66
C ILE A 131 -16.35 2.99 -13.72
N ALA A 132 -15.03 2.73 -13.69
CA ALA A 132 -14.10 3.26 -14.68
C ALA A 132 -14.43 2.74 -16.08
N GLN A 133 -14.74 1.45 -16.22
CA GLN A 133 -15.15 0.89 -17.49
C GLN A 133 -16.48 1.45 -17.98
N ALA A 134 -17.43 1.68 -17.08
CA ALA A 134 -18.70 2.32 -17.39
C ALA A 134 -18.55 3.80 -17.79
N LEU A 135 -17.57 4.53 -17.23
CA LEU A 135 -17.22 5.88 -17.67
C LEU A 135 -16.69 5.87 -19.10
N ASP A 136 -15.78 4.95 -19.41
CA ASP A 136 -15.22 4.83 -20.76
C ASP A 136 -16.31 4.44 -21.75
N GLN A 137 -17.21 3.52 -21.40
CA GLN A 137 -18.38 3.19 -22.22
C GLN A 137 -19.27 4.42 -22.46
N ALA A 138 -19.61 5.19 -21.41
CA ALA A 138 -20.42 6.40 -21.54
C ALA A 138 -19.76 7.46 -22.43
N TRP A 139 -18.42 7.53 -22.39
CA TRP A 139 -17.63 8.43 -23.24
C TRP A 139 -17.65 8.00 -24.71
N TYR A 140 -17.42 6.71 -25.01
CA TYR A 140 -17.51 6.18 -26.38
C TYR A 140 -18.92 6.28 -26.97
N GLU A 141 -19.96 6.17 -26.13
CA GLU A 141 -21.34 6.39 -26.54
C GLU A 141 -21.70 7.87 -26.74
N GLY A 142 -20.79 8.79 -26.42
CA GLY A 142 -21.00 10.23 -26.51
C GLY A 142 -22.04 10.77 -25.53
N VAL A 143 -22.26 10.06 -24.42
CA VAL A 143 -23.17 10.48 -23.34
C VAL A 143 -22.50 11.51 -22.42
N ILE A 144 -21.18 11.42 -22.28
CA ILE A 144 -20.36 12.35 -21.51
C ILE A 144 -19.24 12.93 -22.38
N SER A 145 -18.78 14.13 -22.04
CA SER A 145 -17.67 14.80 -22.74
C SER A 145 -16.30 14.31 -22.26
N ASP A 146 -15.25 14.57 -23.05
CA ASP A 146 -13.85 14.30 -22.67
C ASP A 146 -13.49 14.94 -21.32
N VAL A 147 -13.93 16.18 -21.10
CA VAL A 147 -13.66 16.93 -19.87
C VAL A 147 -14.35 16.26 -18.68
N GLU A 148 -15.59 15.81 -18.86
CA GLU A 148 -16.35 15.14 -17.80
C GLU A 148 -15.75 13.77 -17.47
N GLN A 149 -15.38 12.97 -18.48
CA GLN A 149 -14.69 11.70 -18.29
C GLN A 149 -13.43 11.90 -17.44
N LEU A 150 -12.58 12.86 -17.82
CA LEU A 150 -11.32 13.14 -17.12
C LEU A 150 -11.56 13.61 -15.68
N GLN A 151 -12.55 14.49 -15.47
CA GLN A 151 -12.89 14.99 -14.13
C GLN A 151 -13.38 13.87 -13.20
N LYS A 152 -14.25 12.99 -13.70
CA LYS A 152 -14.80 11.87 -12.92
C LYS A 152 -13.73 10.84 -12.57
N THR A 153 -12.91 10.47 -13.54
CA THR A 153 -11.76 9.57 -13.37
C THR A 153 -10.78 10.12 -12.32
N ASN A 154 -10.45 11.41 -12.39
CA ASN A 154 -9.59 12.06 -11.39
C ASN A 154 -10.23 12.13 -10.00
N ALA A 155 -11.54 12.35 -9.89
CA ALA A 155 -12.24 12.36 -8.62
C ALA A 155 -12.20 10.99 -7.93
N ILE A 156 -12.39 9.91 -8.70
CA ILE A 156 -12.30 8.52 -8.23
C ILE A 156 -10.90 8.20 -7.70
N TRP A 157 -9.87 8.54 -8.47
CA TRP A 157 -8.47 8.39 -8.05
C TRP A 157 -8.20 9.13 -6.73
N ARG A 158 -8.54 10.43 -6.65
CA ARG A 158 -8.29 11.25 -5.46
C ARG A 158 -9.03 10.75 -4.23
N ALA A 159 -10.28 10.31 -4.38
CA ALA A 159 -11.05 9.74 -3.28
C ALA A 159 -10.37 8.48 -2.72
N SER A 160 -9.92 7.60 -3.59
CA SER A 160 -9.23 6.35 -3.22
C SER A 160 -7.88 6.62 -2.55
N HIS A 161 -7.07 7.50 -3.15
CA HIS A 161 -5.75 7.86 -2.62
C HIS A 161 -5.85 8.56 -1.26
N ARG A 162 -6.78 9.52 -1.11
CA ARG A 162 -7.03 10.20 0.16
C ARG A 162 -7.47 9.24 1.25
N THR A 163 -8.35 8.30 0.92
CA THR A 163 -8.81 7.26 1.86
C THR A 163 -7.63 6.40 2.34
N CYS A 164 -6.74 5.99 1.41
CA CYS A 164 -5.52 5.28 1.75
C CYS A 164 -4.62 6.07 2.70
N GLN A 165 -4.33 7.34 2.40
CA GLN A 165 -3.49 8.20 3.24
C GLN A 165 -4.04 8.38 4.64
N ILE A 166 -5.37 8.53 4.79
CA ILE A 166 -6.00 8.66 6.10
C ILE A 166 -5.88 7.37 6.90
N ILE A 167 -6.20 6.22 6.29
CA ILE A 167 -6.15 4.92 6.97
C ILE A 167 -4.71 4.59 7.39
N GLU A 168 -3.72 4.86 6.55
CA GLU A 168 -2.30 4.72 6.91
C GLU A 168 -1.92 5.55 8.13
N ARG A 169 -2.33 6.82 8.17
CA ARG A 169 -2.02 7.73 9.29
C ARG A 169 -2.69 7.28 10.59
N LEU A 170 -3.94 6.82 10.52
CA LEU A 170 -4.65 6.27 11.66
C LEU A 170 -3.96 4.99 12.19
N ALA A 171 -3.64 4.04 11.30
CA ALA A 171 -3.01 2.79 11.68
C ALA A 171 -1.61 2.99 12.28
N ARG A 172 -0.77 3.85 11.67
CA ARG A 172 0.56 4.16 12.20
C ARG A 172 0.50 4.93 13.51
N GLY A 173 -0.44 5.87 13.64
CA GLY A 173 -0.63 6.62 14.89
C GLY A 173 -0.99 5.72 16.05
N LEU A 174 -1.94 4.80 15.84
CA LEU A 174 -2.30 3.79 16.84
C LEU A 174 -1.12 2.86 17.17
N ALA A 175 -0.40 2.38 16.16
CA ALA A 175 0.77 1.52 16.37
C ALA A 175 1.87 2.20 17.20
N ALA A 176 2.18 3.47 16.89
CA ALA A 176 3.16 4.24 17.65
C ALA A 176 2.72 4.44 19.11
N ARG A 177 1.43 4.72 19.32
CA ARG A 177 0.82 4.87 20.65
C ARG A 177 1.00 3.60 21.49
N VAL A 178 0.57 2.45 20.95
CA VAL A 178 0.64 1.17 21.66
C VAL A 178 2.07 0.72 21.91
N ARG A 179 3.00 0.99 20.98
CA ARG A 179 4.39 0.56 21.12
C ARG A 179 5.21 1.42 22.09
N GLU A 180 5.06 2.74 22.01
CA GLU A 180 5.96 3.67 22.70
C GLU A 180 5.38 4.21 24.00
N ASP A 181 4.09 3.96 24.28
CA ASP A 181 3.33 4.55 25.39
C ASP A 181 3.48 6.08 25.47
N ARG A 182 3.64 6.72 24.31
CA ARG A 182 3.87 8.17 24.18
C ARG A 182 2.59 8.95 23.97
N SER A 183 2.63 10.25 24.27
CA SER A 183 1.60 11.19 23.87
C SER A 183 1.34 11.13 22.36
N PRO A 184 0.08 11.22 21.92
CA PRO A 184 -0.27 11.11 20.51
C PRO A 184 0.37 12.24 19.72
N SER A 185 0.94 11.91 18.56
CA SER A 185 1.38 12.96 17.63
C SER A 185 0.19 13.85 17.26
N ILE A 186 0.42 15.16 17.20
CA ILE A 186 -0.64 16.14 16.90
C ILE A 186 -1.36 15.83 15.59
N PRO A 187 -0.67 15.50 14.48
CA PRO A 187 -1.35 15.21 13.22
C PRO A 187 -2.24 13.97 13.27
N TYR A 188 -1.98 13.05 14.20
CA TYR A 188 -2.84 11.89 14.46
C TYR A 188 -4.00 12.27 15.38
N ALA A 189 -3.74 13.00 16.46
CA ALA A 189 -4.77 13.42 17.42
C ALA A 189 -5.84 14.31 16.77
N GLU A 190 -5.43 15.29 15.97
CA GLU A 190 -6.33 16.15 15.21
C GLU A 190 -7.14 15.37 14.17
N MET A 191 -6.48 14.41 13.50
CA MET A 191 -7.16 13.55 12.53
C MET A 191 -8.23 12.70 13.20
N LEU A 192 -7.90 12.06 14.31
CA LEU A 192 -8.84 11.26 15.07
C LEU A 192 -10.01 12.12 15.54
N LYS A 193 -9.73 13.28 16.16
CA LYS A 193 -10.76 14.27 16.56
C LYS A 193 -11.66 14.68 15.40
N LYS A 194 -11.08 14.98 14.23
CA LYS A 194 -11.84 15.35 13.03
C LYS A 194 -12.75 14.21 12.52
N ARG A 195 -12.39 12.94 12.77
CA ARG A 195 -13.13 11.79 12.24
C ARG A 195 -14.13 11.20 13.20
N THR A 196 -13.85 11.24 14.49
CA THR A 196 -14.68 10.64 15.54
C THR A 196 -15.34 11.66 16.45
N GLY A 197 -15.03 12.95 16.33
CA GLY A 197 -15.52 14.00 17.24
C GLY A 197 -14.83 14.00 18.61
N ALA A 198 -14.30 12.86 19.04
CA ALA A 198 -13.41 12.71 20.19
C ALA A 198 -11.94 12.68 19.74
N GLY A 199 -11.05 13.38 20.43
CA GLY A 199 -9.59 13.18 20.26
C GLY A 199 -9.10 11.95 21.04
N PRO A 200 -7.85 11.51 20.85
CA PRO A 200 -7.22 10.58 21.78
C PRO A 200 -7.21 11.19 23.20
N LEU A 201 -7.27 10.37 24.25
CA LEU A 201 -7.30 10.86 25.63
C LEU A 201 -5.99 11.61 25.99
N LEU A 202 -6.14 12.94 26.02
CA LEU A 202 -5.37 14.07 26.59
C LEU A 202 -4.05 14.62 25.96
N ASP A 203 -4.01 15.96 26.12
CA ASP A 203 -3.04 17.07 26.02
C ASP A 203 -2.23 17.33 24.73
N ALA A 204 -2.32 18.58 24.23
CA ALA A 204 -1.88 19.05 22.91
C ALA A 204 -0.96 20.28 22.97
N GLU A 205 -0.07 20.47 21.96
CA GLU A 205 0.32 21.74 21.25
C GLU A 205 1.51 21.58 20.23
N PRO A 206 1.68 22.48 19.21
CA PRO A 206 2.22 22.51 17.81
C PRO A 206 3.20 21.57 17.06
N VAL A 207 2.90 21.15 15.79
CA VAL A 207 3.34 21.73 14.45
C VAL A 207 3.00 20.76 13.28
N ILE A 208 2.50 21.29 12.14
CA ILE A 208 2.07 20.54 10.92
C ILE A 208 2.99 20.84 9.72
N SER A 209 3.21 19.85 8.84
CA SER A 209 3.62 20.09 7.46
C SER A 209 2.91 19.12 6.50
N GLU A 210 2.20 19.67 5.51
CA GLU A 210 1.55 18.93 4.42
C GLU A 210 2.49 18.83 3.22
N GLY A 211 2.73 17.61 2.72
CA GLY A 211 3.55 17.35 1.53
C GLY A 211 2.75 17.40 0.23
N ALA A 212 3.30 18.05 -0.79
CA ALA A 212 2.72 18.23 -2.12
C ALA A 212 2.42 16.89 -2.83
N GLN A 213 1.20 16.74 -3.33
CA GLN A 213 0.74 15.55 -4.05
C GLN A 213 1.21 15.57 -5.51
N GLN A 214 2.03 14.60 -5.92
CA GLN A 214 2.30 14.31 -7.33
C GLN A 214 1.16 13.43 -7.90
N ASP A 215 0.14 14.10 -8.43
CA ASP A 215 -1.07 13.46 -9.00
C ASP A 215 -0.79 12.69 -10.30
N GLY A 216 0.37 12.85 -10.95
CA GLY A 216 0.70 12.27 -12.27
C GLY A 216 1.35 10.89 -12.28
N ALA A 217 2.01 10.47 -11.18
CA ALA A 217 2.79 9.22 -11.16
C ALA A 217 1.89 7.96 -11.15
N PHE A 218 2.28 6.95 -11.92
CA PHE A 218 1.62 5.65 -12.03
C PHE A 218 2.12 4.65 -10.99
N GLU A 219 3.41 4.67 -10.72
CA GLU A 219 4.05 3.89 -9.68
C GLU A 219 3.99 4.62 -8.33
N MET A 220 4.23 3.86 -7.25
CA MET A 220 4.39 4.46 -5.92
C MET A 220 5.58 5.42 -5.93
N THR A 221 5.41 6.59 -5.30
CA THR A 221 6.54 7.49 -5.09
C THR A 221 7.51 6.91 -4.06
N ALA A 222 8.76 7.37 -4.02
CA ALA A 222 9.74 6.92 -3.02
C ALA A 222 9.23 7.11 -1.57
N GLN A 223 8.47 8.19 -1.32
CA GLN A 223 7.83 8.43 -0.03
C GLN A 223 6.75 7.38 0.28
N GLU A 224 5.97 6.96 -0.71
CA GLU A 224 4.93 5.94 -0.57
C GLU A 224 5.53 4.56 -0.32
N VAL A 225 6.66 4.24 -0.96
CA VAL A 225 7.41 3.00 -0.73
C VAL A 225 7.98 2.96 0.69
N SER A 226 8.68 4.02 1.10
CA SER A 226 9.23 4.11 2.46
C SER A 226 8.13 4.03 3.54
N ALA A 227 6.99 4.66 3.28
CA ALA A 227 5.81 4.56 4.13
C ALA A 227 5.31 3.10 4.24
N LEU A 228 5.16 2.39 3.12
CA LEU A 228 4.77 0.97 3.11
C LEU A 228 5.74 0.12 3.93
N GLU A 229 7.05 0.26 3.69
CA GLU A 229 8.09 -0.47 4.41
C GLU A 229 8.03 -0.21 5.92
N ALA A 230 7.85 1.05 6.33
CA ALA A 230 7.69 1.39 7.75
C ALA A 230 6.44 0.74 8.38
N SER A 231 5.32 0.66 7.65
CA SER A 231 4.12 -0.04 8.13
C SER A 231 4.36 -1.55 8.30
N GLU A 232 5.03 -2.18 7.34
CA GLU A 232 5.34 -3.62 7.40
C GLU A 232 6.34 -3.94 8.52
N GLN A 233 7.38 -3.12 8.71
CA GLN A 233 8.33 -3.27 9.81
C GLN A 233 7.65 -3.11 11.18
N LEU A 234 6.75 -2.12 11.32
CA LEU A 234 5.96 -1.97 12.55
C LEU A 234 5.06 -3.19 12.79
N ALA A 235 4.36 -3.68 11.77
CA ALA A 235 3.51 -4.86 11.91
C ALA A 235 4.32 -6.11 12.30
N GLN A 236 5.51 -6.28 11.72
CA GLN A 236 6.43 -7.36 12.09
C GLN A 236 6.85 -7.26 13.55
N SER A 237 7.18 -6.06 14.05
CA SER A 237 7.58 -5.87 15.46
C SER A 237 6.52 -6.28 16.48
N PHE A 238 5.24 -6.25 16.10
CA PHE A 238 4.13 -6.74 16.94
C PHE A 238 3.92 -8.26 16.85
N THR A 239 4.55 -8.91 15.88
CA THR A 239 4.37 -10.34 15.60
C THR A 239 5.59 -11.17 16.03
N GLU A 240 6.74 -10.52 16.33
CA GLU A 240 7.92 -11.21 16.83
C GLU A 240 7.82 -11.47 18.35
N PRO A 241 8.14 -12.68 18.83
CA PRO A 241 8.24 -12.94 20.26
C PRO A 241 9.40 -12.13 20.85
N GLU A 242 9.22 -11.54 22.03
CA GLU A 242 10.34 -10.99 22.80
C GLU A 242 11.41 -12.07 22.96
N PRO A 243 12.70 -11.75 22.73
CA PRO A 243 13.77 -12.69 23.05
C PRO A 243 13.61 -13.08 24.51
N PRO A 244 13.81 -14.35 24.87
CA PRO A 244 13.76 -14.75 26.28
C PRO A 244 14.70 -13.81 27.03
N VAL A 245 14.15 -13.08 28.01
CA VAL A 245 14.94 -12.34 28.98
C VAL A 245 15.91 -13.36 29.53
N GLY A 246 17.18 -13.25 29.11
CA GLY A 246 18.21 -14.15 29.57
C GLY A 246 18.17 -14.08 31.08
N ASP A 247 17.91 -15.20 31.73
CA ASP A 247 18.01 -15.32 33.18
C ASP A 247 19.38 -14.76 33.56
N ALA A 248 19.37 -13.55 34.11
CA ALA A 248 20.50 -13.01 34.81
C ALA A 248 20.68 -13.93 36.01
N VAL A 249 21.52 -14.94 35.83
CA VAL A 249 22.01 -15.80 36.92
C VAL A 249 22.51 -14.84 37.99
N PRO A 250 21.91 -14.82 39.19
CA PRO A 250 22.37 -13.95 40.24
C PRO A 250 23.76 -14.40 40.65
N ASP A 251 24.69 -13.45 40.55
CA ASP A 251 26.08 -13.56 40.99
C ASP A 251 26.11 -14.02 42.46
N ALA A 252 26.65 -15.22 42.71
CA ALA A 252 26.86 -15.72 44.06
C ALA A 252 28.36 -15.64 44.40
N PRO A 253 28.74 -15.07 45.54
CA PRO A 253 30.14 -14.77 45.84
C PRO A 253 30.89 -15.99 46.40
N GLY A 254 32.11 -16.18 45.89
CA GLY A 254 33.32 -16.55 46.65
C GLY A 254 33.33 -17.75 47.62
N ARG A 255 34.19 -18.73 47.29
CA ARG A 255 35.49 -19.00 47.96
C ARG A 255 35.75 -20.44 48.48
N GLU A 256 36.81 -21.02 47.92
CA GLU A 256 37.84 -21.93 48.46
C GLU A 256 37.56 -23.40 48.83
N GLY A 257 38.36 -24.30 48.24
CA GLY A 257 38.45 -25.72 48.62
C GLY A 257 39.40 -26.55 47.73
N ASN A 258 40.70 -26.37 47.93
CA ASN A 258 41.85 -27.05 47.35
C ASN A 258 41.80 -28.60 47.44
N THR A 259 42.24 -29.35 46.40
CA THR A 259 43.24 -30.43 46.56
C THR A 259 43.79 -30.97 45.23
N LYS A 260 45.11 -31.21 45.29
CA LYS A 260 46.08 -31.64 44.28
C LYS A 260 45.83 -33.04 43.69
N GLY A 261 46.35 -33.27 42.47
CA GLY A 261 47.02 -34.53 42.13
C GLY A 261 47.03 -34.94 40.65
N GLY A 262 48.21 -34.85 40.00
CA GLY A 262 48.66 -35.82 38.99
C GLY A 262 48.54 -35.46 37.50
N ILE A 263 49.65 -35.04 36.90
CA ILE A 263 50.06 -35.27 35.48
C ILE A 263 51.21 -36.32 35.59
N PRO A 264 51.63 -37.13 34.57
CA PRO A 264 51.61 -36.81 33.14
C PRO A 264 51.50 -37.98 32.14
N THR A 265 51.65 -37.62 30.85
CA THR A 265 52.35 -38.33 29.74
C THR A 265 51.41 -38.64 28.54
N GLU A 266 51.72 -38.57 27.24
CA GLU A 266 52.65 -37.83 26.35
C GLU A 266 52.43 -38.45 24.92
N ILE A 267 52.74 -37.69 23.86
CA ILE A 267 53.18 -38.06 22.49
C ILE A 267 52.18 -38.48 21.37
N ALA A 268 52.42 -37.83 20.22
CA ALA A 268 52.34 -38.25 18.80
C ALA A 268 51.02 -38.05 18.05
N ASP A 269 50.98 -37.66 16.79
CA ASP A 269 51.86 -36.93 15.87
C ASP A 269 50.99 -36.67 14.61
N ASN A 270 51.28 -35.61 13.86
CA ASN A 270 50.67 -35.20 12.58
C ASN A 270 51.07 -36.19 11.43
N PRO A 271 50.83 -35.94 10.11
CA PRO A 271 49.81 -35.19 9.35
C PRO A 271 49.33 -35.95 8.06
N VAL A 272 48.55 -35.28 7.17
CA VAL A 272 48.76 -35.15 5.69
C VAL A 272 47.44 -35.11 4.87
N ALA A 273 47.35 -34.00 4.14
CA ALA A 273 46.71 -33.66 2.86
C ALA A 273 45.82 -34.68 2.10
N GLU A 274 44.76 -34.16 1.48
CA GLU A 274 44.66 -34.07 0.02
C GLU A 274 43.51 -33.13 -0.42
N THR A 275 43.86 -32.07 -1.15
CA THR A 275 43.00 -31.44 -2.18
C THR A 275 43.64 -31.87 -3.51
N PRO A 276 42.87 -32.17 -4.57
CA PRO A 276 42.78 -31.15 -5.62
C PRO A 276 41.45 -31.11 -6.41
N ALA A 277 41.08 -29.87 -6.75
CA ALA A 277 40.84 -29.36 -8.11
C ALA A 277 39.58 -29.73 -8.93
N GLN A 278 38.92 -28.63 -9.35
CA GLN A 278 38.56 -28.26 -10.75
C GLN A 278 37.53 -29.12 -11.48
N SER A 279 36.50 -28.59 -12.13
CA SER A 279 36.55 -27.68 -13.29
C SER A 279 35.09 -27.40 -13.72
N SER A 280 34.73 -26.12 -13.88
CA SER A 280 34.39 -25.45 -15.16
C SER A 280 33.08 -25.89 -15.81
N ASP A 281 32.19 -24.94 -16.07
CA ASP A 281 31.88 -24.52 -17.45
C ASP A 281 30.79 -23.44 -17.47
N THR A 282 31.21 -22.25 -17.89
CA THR A 282 30.35 -21.32 -18.63
C THR A 282 30.72 -21.49 -20.10
N PRO A 283 29.75 -21.36 -21.01
CA PRO A 283 29.91 -20.26 -21.95
C PRO A 283 28.59 -19.55 -22.30
N SER A 284 28.68 -18.22 -22.36
CA SER A 284 27.92 -17.40 -23.31
C SER A 284 28.71 -17.36 -24.62
N PRO A 285 28.11 -17.19 -25.83
CA PRO A 285 28.01 -15.82 -26.37
C PRO A 285 26.90 -15.53 -27.42
N LEU A 286 26.63 -14.22 -27.57
CA LEU A 286 26.33 -13.38 -28.76
C LEU A 286 25.66 -13.93 -30.05
N ALA A 287 24.69 -13.15 -30.55
CA ALA A 287 24.69 -12.44 -31.87
C ALA A 287 23.37 -11.61 -31.99
N GLU A 288 23.36 -10.28 -31.89
CA GLU A 288 23.54 -9.28 -32.96
C GLU A 288 22.94 -9.64 -34.34
N ALA A 289 21.89 -8.91 -34.73
CA ALA A 289 21.63 -8.51 -36.11
C ALA A 289 20.95 -7.13 -36.13
N THR A 290 21.44 -6.30 -37.03
CA THR A 290 21.35 -4.84 -37.08
C THR A 290 20.56 -4.42 -38.35
N GLN A 291 20.08 -3.17 -38.36
CA GLN A 291 19.86 -2.26 -39.51
C GLN A 291 18.41 -1.94 -39.95
N ALA A 292 17.97 -0.76 -39.51
CA ALA A 292 17.69 0.46 -40.29
C ALA A 292 16.89 0.38 -41.61
N THR A 293 15.83 1.20 -41.69
CA THR A 293 15.53 2.00 -42.90
C THR A 293 15.02 3.37 -42.50
N THR A 294 15.80 4.38 -42.87
CA THR A 294 15.47 5.80 -42.88
C THR A 294 14.87 6.13 -44.24
N GLN A 295 13.74 6.84 -44.30
CA GLN A 295 13.44 7.72 -45.43
C GLN A 295 12.60 8.91 -44.96
N ALA A 296 13.20 10.08 -45.09
CA ALA A 296 12.61 11.40 -44.98
C ALA A 296 12.17 11.87 -46.38
N LEU A 297 11.13 12.70 -46.44
CA LEU A 297 10.69 13.63 -47.51
C LEU A 297 9.42 14.31 -46.92
N ASP A 298 9.13 15.59 -46.96
CA ASP A 298 9.78 16.84 -47.37
C ASP A 298 8.82 17.96 -46.85
N PRO A 299 9.28 19.16 -46.45
CA PRO A 299 8.42 20.25 -46.00
C PRO A 299 8.21 21.31 -47.10
N GLY A 300 6.97 21.72 -47.35
CA GLY A 300 6.71 22.97 -48.08
C GLY A 300 5.42 23.01 -48.90
N SER A 301 4.53 23.94 -48.53
CA SER A 301 3.86 24.96 -49.37
C SER A 301 2.56 25.37 -48.68
N GLU A 302 2.52 26.59 -48.15
CA GLU A 302 1.91 27.79 -48.77
C GLU A 302 0.47 27.98 -48.23
N ASP A 303 0.26 28.98 -47.37
CA ASP A 303 -0.01 30.37 -47.73
C ASP A 303 -1.48 30.57 -48.17
N GLN A 304 -2.35 31.03 -47.26
CA GLN A 304 -2.98 32.36 -47.36
C GLN A 304 -4.14 32.62 -46.38
N PRO A 305 -4.45 33.91 -46.12
CA PRO A 305 -5.18 34.39 -44.94
C PRO A 305 -6.66 34.72 -45.22
N ARG A 306 -7.48 34.66 -44.17
CA ARG A 306 -8.73 35.42 -44.03
C ARG A 306 -8.77 35.87 -42.57
N GLY A 307 -8.58 37.14 -42.21
CA GLY A 307 -9.27 38.30 -42.75
C GLY A 307 -10.62 38.45 -42.06
N ARG A 308 -10.66 39.01 -40.84
CA ARG A 308 -11.77 39.87 -40.38
C ARG A 308 -11.40 40.66 -39.12
N LEU A 309 -10.95 41.89 -39.38
CA LEU A 309 -11.23 43.05 -38.54
C LEU A 309 -12.74 43.25 -38.42
N ARG A 310 -13.25 43.41 -37.20
CA ARG A 310 -14.19 44.50 -36.90
C ARG A 310 -14.22 44.81 -35.40
N SER A 311 -13.56 45.90 -35.07
CA SER A 311 -13.77 46.75 -33.91
C SER A 311 -15.11 47.51 -34.01
N MET A 312 -15.43 48.25 -32.92
CA MET A 312 -16.44 49.32 -32.77
C MET A 312 -17.84 48.80 -32.38
N LEU A 313 -18.55 49.23 -31.31
CA LEU A 313 -18.53 50.39 -30.38
C LEU A 313 -19.21 49.93 -29.07
N GLY A 314 -18.86 50.42 -27.86
CA GLY A 314 -19.41 51.65 -27.26
C GLY A 314 -20.87 51.46 -26.83
N GLY A 315 -21.26 51.46 -25.54
CA GLY A 315 -21.01 52.52 -24.58
C GLY A 315 -22.20 53.48 -24.56
N SER A 316 -23.20 53.17 -23.73
CA SER A 316 -24.15 54.08 -23.06
C SER A 316 -24.96 53.27 -22.05
#